data_AF-A0A9J5WV13-F1
#
_entry.id   AF-A0A9J5WV13-F1
#
_cell.length_a   1.000
_cell.length_b   1.000
_cell.length_c   1.000
_cell.angle_alpha   90.00
_cell.angle_beta   90.00
_cell.angle_gamma   90.00
#
_symmetry.space_group_name_H-M   'P 1'
#
loop_
_entity.id
_entity.type
_entity.pdbx_description
1 polymer ?
#
loop_
_entity_poly.entity_id
_entity_poly.type
_entity_poly.pdbx_seq_one_letter_code
_entity_poly.pdbx_strand_id
1 'polypeptide(L)'
;MLRQKMHWLLLCQRRSYPRCPCLTLEATSAKREQWILEFLQEEKFLVKSELYRRLQDLEKEKTDTKTLDRCLNKLLQGGHCKLIVVYVPVLTNCNHSCKIQVVLHPSVSSVSAEHIHERF
;
A
#
# COMPACT_ATOMS: atom_id res chain seq x y z
N MET A 1 35.35 0.55 12.47
CA MET A 1 34.18 -0.19 11.91
C MET A 1 33.55 0.56 10.73
N LEU A 2 34.27 0.71 9.60
CA LEU A 2 33.78 1.49 8.44
C LEU A 2 34.29 0.93 7.09
N ARG A 3 34.54 -0.38 6.99
CA ARG A 3 35.13 -1.01 5.78
C ARG A 3 34.27 -2.07 5.10
N GLN A 4 32.99 -2.21 5.45
CA GLN A 4 32.14 -3.26 4.88
C GLN A 4 31.00 -2.77 3.98
N LYS A 5 30.76 -1.45 3.89
CA LYS A 5 29.66 -0.88 3.08
C LYS A 5 30.03 -0.60 1.62
N MET A 6 31.33 -0.63 1.25
CA MET A 6 31.79 -0.28 -0.09
C MET A 6 32.04 -1.48 -1.02
N HIS A 7 32.03 -2.72 -0.51
CA HIS A 7 32.31 -3.88 -1.37
C HIS A 7 31.13 -4.20 -2.31
N TRP A 8 29.89 -3.90 -1.89
CA TRP A 8 28.70 -4.13 -2.70
C TRP A 8 28.49 -3.12 -3.84
N LEU A 9 29.05 -1.92 -3.74
CA LEU A 9 28.92 -0.88 -4.78
C LEU A 9 29.95 -1.01 -5.92
N LEU A 10 31.05 -1.75 -5.71
CA LEU A 10 32.14 -1.84 -6.68
C LEU A 10 32.10 -3.11 -7.56
N LEU A 11 31.24 -4.08 -7.28
CA LEU A 11 31.13 -5.32 -8.05
C LEU A 11 30.22 -5.23 -9.29
N CYS A 12 29.49 -4.13 -9.49
CA CYS A 12 28.57 -3.98 -10.62
C CYS A 12 29.18 -3.35 -11.89
N GLN A 13 30.46 -2.96 -11.90
CA GLN A 13 31.00 -2.13 -13.00
C GLN A 13 31.78 -2.87 -14.09
N ARG A 14 31.78 -4.20 -14.15
CA ARG A 14 32.45 -4.91 -15.26
C ARG A 14 31.81 -6.24 -15.62
N ARG A 15 30.60 -6.21 -16.17
CA ARG A 15 30.16 -7.11 -17.25
C ARG A 15 28.71 -6.79 -17.60
N SER A 16 28.46 -6.67 -18.90
CA SER A 16 27.13 -6.69 -19.48
C SER A 16 26.43 -7.99 -19.04
N TYR A 17 25.52 -7.90 -18.06
CA TYR A 17 24.63 -8.98 -17.64
C TYR A 17 23.19 -8.49 -17.75
N PRO A 18 22.25 -9.36 -18.14
CA PRO A 18 20.87 -8.99 -18.43
C PRO A 18 20.23 -8.47 -17.13
N ARG A 19 19.65 -7.27 -17.20
CA ARG A 19 18.79 -6.58 -16.19
C ARG A 19 18.66 -7.33 -14.84
N CYS A 20 19.27 -6.82 -13.77
CA CYS A 20 19.06 -7.40 -12.43
C CYS A 20 17.55 -7.40 -12.11
N PRO A 21 16.92 -8.58 -11.90
CA PRO A 21 15.51 -8.68 -11.54
C PRO A 21 15.19 -7.93 -10.23
N CYS A 22 16.20 -7.83 -9.36
CA CYS A 22 16.16 -7.13 -8.09
C CYS A 22 15.87 -5.62 -8.23
N LEU A 23 16.59 -4.95 -9.14
CA LEU A 23 16.46 -3.52 -9.38
C LEU A 23 15.14 -3.20 -10.09
N THR A 24 14.70 -4.08 -10.98
CA THR A 24 13.40 -3.92 -11.65
C THR A 24 12.24 -4.10 -10.68
N LEU A 25 12.32 -5.06 -9.74
CA LEU A 25 11.29 -5.28 -8.74
C LEU A 25 11.14 -4.06 -7.81
N GLU A 26 12.25 -3.55 -7.28
CA GLU A 26 12.24 -2.34 -6.44
C GLU A 26 11.69 -1.13 -7.21
N ALA A 27 12.11 -0.91 -8.46
CA ALA A 27 11.59 0.16 -9.31
C ALA A 27 10.07 0.05 -9.53
N THR A 28 9.55 -1.17 -9.73
CA THR A 28 8.08 -1.36 -9.84
C THR A 28 7.36 -1.13 -8.52
N SER A 29 7.95 -1.49 -7.38
CA SER A 29 7.35 -1.23 -6.07
C SER A 29 7.31 0.26 -5.75
N ALA A 30 8.40 0.99 -6.00
CA ALA A 30 8.44 2.44 -5.82
C ALA A 30 7.42 3.18 -6.69
N LYS A 31 7.22 2.70 -7.93
CA LYS A 31 6.18 3.24 -8.82
C LYS A 31 4.77 3.04 -8.27
N ARG A 32 4.47 1.85 -7.72
CA ARG A 32 3.18 1.57 -7.08
C ARG A 32 2.98 2.42 -5.84
N GLU A 33 4.02 2.54 -5.01
CA GLU A 33 4.02 3.40 -3.84
C GLU A 33 3.68 4.85 -4.22
N GLN A 34 4.29 5.37 -5.30
CA GLN A 34 4.00 6.70 -5.83
C GLN A 34 2.54 6.86 -6.26
N TRP A 35 1.99 5.92 -7.02
CA TRP A 35 0.57 5.96 -7.43
C TRP A 35 -0.39 5.93 -6.24
N ILE A 36 -0.09 5.12 -5.22
CA ILE A 36 -0.89 5.09 -3.99
C ILE A 36 -0.91 6.47 -3.34
N LEU A 37 0.23 7.16 -3.29
CA LEU A 37 0.32 8.51 -2.75
C LEU A 37 -0.47 9.52 -3.58
N GLU A 38 -0.40 9.45 -4.91
CA GLU A 38 -1.18 10.32 -5.81
C GLU A 38 -2.68 10.13 -5.59
N PHE A 39 -3.16 8.89 -5.57
CA PHE A 39 -4.57 8.60 -5.28
C PHE A 39 -5.01 9.10 -3.90
N LEU A 40 -4.15 8.95 -2.88
CA LEU A 40 -4.44 9.48 -1.54
C LEU A 40 -4.37 11.00 -1.46
N GLN A 41 -3.58 11.67 -2.30
CA GLN A 41 -3.59 13.13 -2.39
C GLN A 41 -4.91 13.64 -2.97
N GLU A 42 -5.45 12.96 -3.98
CA GLU A 42 -6.71 13.33 -4.65
C GLU A 42 -7.93 13.05 -3.78
N GLU A 43 -8.12 11.81 -3.30
CA GLU A 43 -9.36 11.38 -2.64
C GLU A 43 -9.32 11.41 -1.11
N LYS A 44 -8.14 11.61 -0.52
CA LYS A 44 -7.85 11.57 0.93
C LYS A 44 -8.10 10.23 1.63
N PHE A 45 -9.00 9.38 1.14
CA PHE A 45 -9.21 8.02 1.62
C PHE A 45 -9.64 7.10 0.49
N LEU A 46 -9.25 5.83 0.56
CA LEU A 46 -9.63 4.80 -0.40
C LEU A 46 -9.84 3.48 0.32
N VAL A 47 -10.88 2.74 -0.10
CA VAL A 47 -11.03 1.34 0.30
C VAL A 47 -9.91 0.52 -0.32
N LYS A 48 -9.31 -0.41 0.42
CA LYS A 48 -8.17 -1.19 -0.07
C LYS A 48 -8.49 -2.00 -1.33
N SER A 49 -9.71 -2.52 -1.46
CA SER A 49 -10.16 -3.23 -2.67
C SER A 49 -10.26 -2.30 -3.89
N GLU A 50 -10.70 -1.06 -3.69
CA GLU A 50 -10.72 -0.02 -4.71
C GLU A 50 -9.30 0.34 -5.15
N LEU A 51 -8.41 0.57 -4.19
CA LEU A 51 -7.00 0.84 -4.45
C LEU A 51 -6.35 -0.29 -5.26
N TYR A 52 -6.63 -1.55 -4.89
CA TYR A 52 -6.15 -2.72 -5.62
C TYR A 52 -6.65 -2.73 -7.06
N ARG A 53 -7.95 -2.46 -7.29
CA ARG A 53 -8.53 -2.40 -8.64
C ARG A 53 -7.85 -1.33 -9.49
N ARG A 54 -7.67 -0.12 -8.97
CA ARG A 54 -7.02 0.98 -9.72
C ARG A 54 -5.57 0.68 -10.08
N LEU A 55 -4.83 0.02 -9.18
CA LEU A 55 -3.46 -0.42 -9.48
C LEU A 55 -3.45 -1.51 -10.55
N GLN A 56 -4.43 -2.42 -10.56
CA GLN A 56 -4.58 -3.40 -11.63
C GLN A 56 -4.90 -2.73 -12.97
N ASP A 57 -5.71 -1.67 -12.99
CA ASP A 57 -6.03 -0.95 -14.22
C ASP A 57 -4.82 -0.21 -14.81
N LEU A 58 -3.87 0.22 -13.96
CA LEU A 58 -2.63 0.88 -14.38
C LEU A 58 -1.53 -0.12 -14.82
N GLU A 59 -1.61 -1.37 -14.40
CA GLU A 59 -0.59 -2.38 -14.68
C GLU A 59 -0.98 -3.29 -15.84
N LYS A 60 -0.01 -3.53 -16.74
CA LYS A 60 -0.21 -4.49 -17.83
C LYS A 60 -0.24 -5.94 -17.37
N GLU A 61 0.34 -6.21 -16.20
CA GLU A 61 0.45 -7.54 -15.60
C GLU A 61 -0.30 -7.57 -14.27
N LYS A 62 -0.86 -8.74 -13.93
CA LYS A 62 -1.56 -8.91 -12.67
C LYS A 62 -0.56 -8.80 -11.51
N THR A 63 -0.80 -7.83 -10.63
CA THR A 63 -0.07 -7.74 -9.37
C THR A 63 -0.71 -8.59 -8.28
N ASP A 64 0.11 -9.37 -7.59
CA ASP A 64 -0.32 -10.13 -6.42
C ASP A 64 -0.75 -9.21 -5.27
N THR A 65 -1.79 -9.61 -4.55
CA THR A 65 -2.26 -8.93 -3.34
C THR A 65 -1.16 -8.75 -2.29
N LYS A 66 -0.24 -9.73 -2.18
CA LYS A 66 0.93 -9.65 -1.29
C LYS A 66 1.88 -8.51 -1.64
N THR A 67 2.01 -8.17 -2.91
CA THR A 67 2.86 -7.07 -3.36
C THR A 67 2.26 -5.73 -2.97
N LEU A 68 0.94 -5.57 -3.09
CA LEU A 68 0.23 -4.40 -2.57
C LEU A 68 0.41 -4.27 -1.05
N ASP A 69 0.25 -5.37 -0.31
CA ASP A 69 0.44 -5.38 1.15
C ASP A 69 1.85 -4.94 1.56
N ARG A 70 2.88 -5.36 0.82
CA ARG A 70 4.26 -4.91 1.04
C ARG A 70 4.42 -3.41 0.79
N CYS A 71 3.85 -2.88 -0.29
CA CYS A 71 3.89 -1.45 -0.59
C CYS A 71 3.18 -0.63 0.50
N LEU A 72 1.97 -1.05 0.89
CA LEU A 72 1.23 -0.41 1.96
C LEU A 72 1.98 -0.45 3.30
N ASN A 73 2.58 -1.58 3.65
CA ASN A 73 3.39 -1.68 4.87
C ASN A 73 4.59 -0.72 4.87
N LYS A 74 5.28 -0.56 3.73
CA LYS A 74 6.36 0.42 3.60
C LYS A 74 5.85 1.85 3.81
N LEU A 75 4.72 2.21 3.19
CA LEU A 75 4.12 3.55 3.32
C LEU A 75 3.61 3.82 4.75
N LEU A 76 3.03 2.82 5.41
CA LEU A 76 2.61 2.90 6.81
C LEU A 76 3.80 3.12 7.75
N GLN A 77 4.88 2.36 7.56
CA GLN A 77 6.11 2.53 8.35
C GLN A 77 6.77 3.90 8.12
N GLY A 78 6.67 4.45 6.90
CA GLY A 78 7.13 5.80 6.57
C GLY A 78 6.20 6.93 7.04
N GLY A 79 5.03 6.61 7.62
CA GLY A 79 4.05 7.61 8.04
C GLY A 79 3.35 8.34 6.88
N HIS A 80 3.43 7.79 5.66
CA HIS A 80 2.84 8.40 4.46
C HIS A 80 1.37 8.06 4.25
N CYS A 81 0.82 7.10 5.01
CA CYS A 81 -0.60 6.81 5.07
C CYS A 81 -0.98 6.23 6.44
N LYS A 82 -2.28 6.06 6.68
CA LYS A 82 -2.84 5.32 7.81
C LYS A 82 -3.74 4.21 7.28
N LEU A 83 -3.87 3.12 8.01
CA LEU A 83 -4.78 2.02 7.67
C LEU A 83 -5.77 1.85 8.81
N ILE A 84 -7.06 1.96 8.52
CA ILE A 84 -8.14 1.67 9.47
C ILE A 84 -8.94 0.45 9.00
N VAL A 85 -9.58 -0.19 9.95
CA VAL A 85 -10.52 -1.29 9.71
C VAL A 85 -11.90 -0.85 10.18
N VAL A 86 -12.86 -0.93 9.29
CA VAL A 86 -14.27 -0.64 9.57
C VAL A 86 -15.05 -1.94 9.51
N TYR A 87 -15.89 -2.17 10.51
CA TYR A 87 -16.84 -3.28 10.55
C TYR A 87 -18.21 -2.74 10.19
N VAL A 88 -18.75 -3.17 9.06
CA VAL A 88 -20.07 -2.75 8.59
C VAL A 88 -21.04 -3.90 8.82
N PRO A 89 -22.11 -3.73 9.62
CA PRO A 89 -23.12 -4.77 9.78
C PRO A 89 -23.73 -5.09 8.41
N VAL A 90 -23.81 -6.38 8.08
CA VAL A 90 -24.49 -6.82 6.87
C VAL A 90 -25.96 -6.92 7.24
N LEU A 91 -26.85 -6.30 6.45
CA LEU A 91 -28.30 -6.35 6.63
C LEU A 91 -28.86 -7.74 6.29
N THR A 92 -28.43 -8.74 7.07
CA THR A 92 -28.87 -10.13 7.01
C THR A 92 -29.38 -10.53 8.38
N ASN A 93 -30.32 -11.48 8.46
CA ASN A 93 -30.87 -11.99 9.74
C ASN A 93 -29.76 -12.53 10.68
N CYS A 94 -28.59 -12.85 10.14
CA CYS A 94 -27.41 -13.25 10.90
C CYS A 94 -26.58 -12.03 11.33
N ASN A 95 -26.11 -12.01 12.57
CA ASN A 95 -25.28 -10.95 13.18
C ASN A 95 -23.84 -10.89 12.60
N HIS A 96 -23.71 -10.88 11.28
CA HIS A 96 -22.44 -10.81 10.56
C HIS A 96 -22.07 -9.36 10.26
N SER A 97 -20.78 -9.05 10.39
CA SER A 97 -20.21 -7.78 9.93
C SER A 97 -19.19 -8.05 8.82
N CYS A 98 -19.19 -7.17 7.82
CA CYS A 98 -18.17 -7.13 6.78
C CYS A 98 -16.98 -6.31 7.26
N LYS A 99 -15.78 -6.87 7.15
CA LYS A 99 -14.52 -6.19 7.46
C LYS A 99 -14.03 -5.45 6.23
N ILE A 100 -13.94 -4.13 6.32
CA ILE A 100 -13.46 -3.24 5.26
C ILE A 100 -12.16 -2.58 5.71
N GLN A 101 -11.11 -2.66 4.90
CA GLN A 101 -9.87 -1.94 5.14
C GLN A 101 -9.87 -0.63 4.34
N VAL A 102 -9.60 0.49 5.01
CA VAL A 102 -9.55 1.82 4.40
C VAL A 102 -8.17 2.42 4.62
N VAL A 103 -7.54 2.83 3.52
CA VAL A 103 -6.27 3.55 3.51
C VAL A 103 -6.58 5.04 3.54
N LEU A 104 -5.96 5.77 4.45
CA LEU A 104 -6.17 7.20 4.66
C LEU A 104 -4.89 7.98 4.38
N HIS A 105 -5.05 9.17 3.84
CA HIS A 105 -3.99 10.18 3.81
C HIS A 105 -3.66 10.65 5.25
N PRO A 106 -2.39 10.95 5.59
CA PRO A 106 -2.00 11.32 6.96
C PRO A 106 -2.72 12.55 7.52
N SER A 107 -3.14 13.48 6.65
CA SER A 107 -3.90 14.68 7.05
C SER A 107 -5.30 14.38 7.59
N VAL A 108 -5.85 13.20 7.31
CA VAL A 108 -7.16 12.81 7.83
C VAL A 108 -6.99 12.47 9.32
N SER A 109 -7.68 13.21 10.18
CA SER A 109 -7.86 12.83 11.58
C SER A 109 -8.61 11.52 11.61
N SER A 110 -8.03 10.48 12.20
CA SER A 110 -8.73 9.21 12.38
C SER A 110 -9.93 9.47 13.30
N VAL A 111 -11.14 9.50 12.74
CA VAL A 111 -12.35 9.43 13.54
C VAL A 111 -12.37 8.03 14.11
N SER A 112 -12.18 7.91 15.42
CA SER A 112 -12.23 6.62 16.08
C SER A 112 -13.64 6.03 15.95
N ALA A 113 -13.69 4.72 15.75
CA ALA A 113 -14.93 3.98 15.48
C ALA A 113 -15.96 4.11 16.62
N GLU A 114 -15.58 4.61 17.79
CA GLU A 114 -16.49 4.90 18.90
C GLU A 114 -17.58 5.95 18.60
N HIS A 115 -17.55 6.66 17.46
CA HIS A 115 -18.62 7.61 17.09
C HIS A 115 -19.66 7.08 16.09
N ILE A 116 -19.57 5.83 15.62
CA ILE A 116 -20.60 5.23 14.73
C ILE A 116 -21.54 4.31 15.52
N HIS A 117 -21.97 4.79 16.68
CA HIS A 117 -22.96 4.12 17.52
C HIS A 117 -24.09 5.08 17.87
N GLU A 118 -24.64 5.80 16.89
CA GLU A 118 -25.88 6.53 17.13
C GLU A 118 -26.85 6.42 15.95
N ARG A 119 -27.98 5.78 16.26
CA ARG A 119 -29.21 5.62 15.47
C ARG A 119 -29.15 4.73 14.23
N PHE A 120 -29.35 3.44 14.48
CA PHE A 120 -30.37 2.72 13.71
C PHE A 120 -31.74 3.02 14.34
#